data_AF-A0A7R8X0A6-F1
#
_entry.id   AF-A0A7R8X0A6-F1
#
_cell.length_a   1.000
_cell.length_b   1.000
_cell.length_c   1.000
_cell.angle_alpha   90.00
_cell.angle_beta   90.00
_cell.angle_gamma   90.00
#
_symmetry.space_group_name_H-M   'P 1'
#
loop_
_entity.id
_entity.type
_entity.pdbx_description
1 polymer ?
#
loop_
_entity_poly.entity_id
_entity_poly.type
_entity_poly.pdbx_seq_one_letter_code
_entity_poly.pdbx_strand_id
1 'polypeptide(L)' 'VPVGLILVDQDADLEQVRQHITRLADDLPDTQRMSKNWSFLDSCTAERFFRIDRAQEHLHYVTDISGDDLFILDPDLTQE' A
#
# COMPACT_ATOMS: atom_id res chain seq x y z
N VAL A 1 -10.68 7.05 1.37
CA VAL A 1 -10.42 7.40 2.79
C VAL A 1 -8.95 7.10 3.06
N PRO A 2 -8.19 8.00 3.70
CA PRO A 2 -6.80 7.72 4.07
C PRO A 2 -6.75 6.62 5.12
N VAL A 3 -5.88 5.62 4.91
CA VAL A 3 -5.69 4.52 5.87
C VAL A 3 -4.81 4.97 7.05
N GLY A 4 -3.86 5.85 6.79
CA GLY A 4 -3.06 6.53 7.81
C GLY A 4 -1.77 7.10 7.24
N LEU A 5 -0.83 7.41 8.12
CA LEU A 5 0.46 7.98 7.78
C LEU A 5 1.57 7.03 8.24
N ILE A 6 2.54 6.78 7.36
CA ILE A 6 3.73 5.99 7.65
C ILE A 6 4.96 6.84 7.35
N LEU A 7 6.01 6.65 8.15
CA LEU A 7 7.34 7.19 7.90
C LEU A 7 8.19 6.03 7.39
N VAL A 8 8.74 6.18 6.18
CA VAL A 8 9.55 5.16 5.51
C VAL A 8 10.82 5.82 5.00
N ASP A 9 11.92 5.06 5.00
CA ASP A 9 13.17 5.50 4.40
C ASP A 9 13.03 5.59 2.88
N GLN A 10 13.86 6.44 2.25
CA GLN A 10 13.78 6.68 0.81
C GLN A 10 14.12 5.43 -0.02
N ASP A 11 14.94 4.54 0.53
CA ASP A 11 15.35 3.26 -0.05
C ASP A 11 14.47 2.09 0.44
N ALA A 12 13.33 2.37 1.09
CA ALA A 12 12.42 1.33 1.53
C ALA A 12 11.74 0.65 0.33
N ASP A 13 11.86 -0.67 0.27
CA ASP A 13 11.12 -1.50 -0.67
C ASP A 13 9.66 -1.68 -0.22
N LEU A 14 8.80 -2.11 -1.14
CA LEU A 14 7.37 -2.27 -0.84
C LEU A 14 7.09 -3.41 0.16
N GLU A 15 7.99 -4.38 0.32
CA GLU A 15 7.83 -5.43 1.32
C GLU A 15 7.96 -4.85 2.74
N GLN A 16 8.95 -3.99 2.96
CA GLN A 16 9.13 -3.25 4.20
C GLN A 16 7.92 -2.34 4.45
N VAL A 17 7.52 -1.54 3.46
CA VAL A 17 6.35 -0.65 3.55
C VAL A 17 5.09 -1.43 3.91
N ARG A 18 4.87 -2.61 3.32
CA ARG A 18 3.74 -3.48 3.64
C ARG A 18 3.73 -3.88 5.10
N GLN A 19 4.87 -4.20 5.69
CA GLN A 19 4.94 -4.54 7.11
C GLN A 19 4.53 -3.35 7.98
N HIS A 20 4.90 -2.12 7.61
CA HIS A 20 4.45 -0.92 8.32
C HIS A 20 2.93 -0.73 8.23
N ILE A 21 2.36 -0.83 7.03
CA ILE A 21 0.91 -0.71 6.81
C ILE A 21 0.15 -1.83 7.54
N THR A 22 0.67 -3.06 7.52
CA THR A 22 0.02 -4.21 8.19
C THR A 22 -0.06 -3.99 9.70
N ARG A 23 1.04 -3.54 10.33
CA ARG A 23 1.03 -3.20 11.76
C ARG A 23 0.03 -2.09 12.07
N LEU A 24 0.01 -1.05 11.23
CA LEU A 24 -0.96 0.04 11.37
C LEU A 24 -2.40 -0.47 11.26
N ALA A 25 -2.69 -1.35 10.30
CA ALA A 25 -4.01 -1.91 10.08
C ALA A 25 -4.46 -2.89 11.17
N ASP A 26 -3.53 -3.60 11.82
CA ASP A 26 -3.82 -4.47 12.96
C ASP A 26 -4.25 -3.68 14.21
N ASP A 27 -3.77 -2.45 14.35
CA ASP A 27 -4.16 -1.52 15.42
C ASP A 27 -5.52 -0.83 15.16
N LEU A 28 -6.06 -0.92 13.94
CA LEU A 28 -7.37 -0.37 13.60
C LEU A 28 -8.52 -1.27 14.11
N PRO A 29 -9.68 -0.67 14.46
CA PRO A 29 -10.87 -1.43 14.80
C PRO A 29 -11.31 -2.34 13.64
N ASP A 30 -11.96 -3.47 13.96
CA ASP A 30 -12.37 -4.48 12.96
C ASP A 30 -13.18 -3.90 11.78
N THR A 31 -13.95 -2.82 12.02
CA THR A 31 -14.73 -2.09 11.00
C THR A 31 -13.88 -1.33 9.97
N GLN A 32 -12.59 -1.15 10.24
CA GLN A 32 -11.62 -0.46 9.39
C GLN A 32 -10.42 -1.36 9.05
N ARG A 33 -10.48 -2.64 9.46
CA ARG A 33 -9.41 -3.60 9.19
C ARG A 33 -9.37 -3.90 7.69
N MET A 34 -8.19 -3.76 7.12
CA MET A 34 -7.93 -4.15 5.74
C MET A 34 -7.91 -5.67 5.58
N SER A 35 -8.28 -6.14 4.40
CA SER A 35 -8.15 -7.55 4.01
C SER A 35 -6.68 -8.00 3.99
N LYS A 36 -6.42 -9.30 3.79
CA LYS A 36 -5.05 -9.80 3.64
C LYS A 36 -4.54 -9.78 2.20
N ASN A 37 -5.41 -9.50 1.23
CA ASN A 37 -5.14 -9.60 -0.21
C ASN A 37 -5.03 -8.22 -0.89
N TRP A 38 -4.97 -7.13 -0.13
CA TRP A 38 -4.73 -5.80 -0.69
C TRP A 38 -3.39 -5.72 -1.45
N SER A 39 -3.32 -4.86 -2.46
CA SER A 39 -2.14 -4.68 -3.33
C SER A 39 -1.73 -3.21 -3.41
N PHE A 40 -0.44 -2.93 -3.59
CA PHE A 40 0.01 -1.58 -3.91
C PHE A 40 -0.43 -1.17 -5.31
N LEU A 41 -0.68 0.12 -5.47
CA LEU A 41 -0.93 0.74 -6.76
C LEU A 41 0.19 1.68 -7.14
N ASP A 42 0.75 1.45 -8.31
CA ASP A 42 1.68 2.35 -8.97
C ASP A 42 0.91 3.46 -9.69
N SER A 43 1.14 4.68 -9.21
CA SER A 43 0.53 5.91 -9.70
C SER A 43 1.48 6.76 -10.55
N CYS A 44 2.74 6.33 -10.70
CA CYS A 44 3.83 7.13 -11.27
C CYS A 44 4.31 6.62 -12.62
N THR A 45 4.24 5.31 -12.89
CA THR A 45 4.78 4.72 -14.13
C THR A 45 4.00 5.12 -15.39
N ALA A 46 2.72 5.47 -15.30
CA ALA A 46 1.95 6.04 -16.42
C ALA A 46 0.75 6.86 -15.94
N GLU A 47 -0.07 7.36 -16.88
CA GLU A 47 -1.33 8.06 -16.61
C GLU A 47 -2.43 7.19 -15.95
N ARG A 48 -2.11 5.97 -15.52
CA ARG A 48 -3.05 4.99 -14.97
C ARG A 48 -2.44 4.28 -13.77
N PHE A 49 -3.31 3.78 -12.90
CA PHE A 49 -2.92 2.93 -11.78
C PHE A 49 -2.63 1.51 -12.23
N PHE A 50 -1.48 0.96 -11.81
CA PHE A 50 -1.13 -0.44 -12.00
C PHE A 50 -1.01 -1.16 -10.66
N ARG A 51 -1.47 -2.40 -10.60
CA ARG A 51 -1.28 -3.23 -9.41
C ARG A 51 0.13 -3.81 -9.42
N ILE A 52 0.86 -3.62 -8.32
CA ILE A 52 2.11 -4.32 -8.10
C ILE A 52 1.80 -5.73 -7.58
N ASP A 53 2.40 -6.74 -8.20
CA ASP A 53 2.29 -8.13 -7.72
C ASP A 53 3.07 -8.26 -6.40
N ARG A 54 2.50 -9.00 -5.45
CA ARG A 54 3.13 -9.26 -4.16
C ARG A 54 4.53 -9.86 -4.29
N ALA A 55 4.75 -10.73 -5.28
CA ALA A 55 6.06 -11.33 -5.53
C ALA A 55 7.10 -10.32 -6.04
N GLN A 56 6.67 -9.13 -6.48
CA GLN A 56 7.53 -8.06 -6.98
C GLN A 56 7.77 -6.95 -5.95
N GLU A 57 7.13 -6.98 -4.78
CA GLU A 57 7.22 -5.88 -3.80
C GLU A 57 8.67 -5.61 -3.33
N HIS A 58 9.47 -6.65 -3.13
CA HIS A 58 10.89 -6.52 -2.77
C HIS A 58 11.79 -6.01 -3.92
N LEU A 59 11.25 -5.84 -5.13
CA LEU A 59 11.97 -5.35 -6.30
C LEU A 59 11.66 -3.88 -6.62
N HIS A 60 10.68 -3.28 -5.95
CA HIS A 60 10.22 -1.93 -6.20
C HIS A 60 10.43 -1.06 -4.96
N TYR A 61 10.95 0.14 -5.15
CA TYR A 61 11.01 1.14 -4.10
C TYR A 61 9.70 1.92 -4.02
N VAL A 62 9.33 2.34 -2.81
CA VAL A 62 8.12 3.15 -2.59
C VAL A 62 8.13 4.44 -3.41
N THR A 63 9.29 5.05 -3.57
CA THR A 63 9.49 6.29 -4.36
C THR A 63 9.29 6.11 -5.86
N ASP A 64 9.35 4.88 -6.37
CA ASP A 64 9.17 4.61 -7.80
C ASP A 64 7.69 4.56 -8.18
N ILE A 65 6.81 4.25 -7.22
CA ILE A 65 5.38 4.00 -7.46
C ILE A 65 4.45 5.07 -6.88
N SER A 66 5.00 5.95 -6.03
CA SER A 66 4.25 6.98 -5.30
C SER A 66 4.98 8.32 -5.29
N GLY A 67 4.19 9.39 -5.32
CA GLY A 67 4.66 10.77 -5.14
C GLY A 67 4.44 11.23 -3.71
N ASP A 68 3.47 12.14 -3.52
CA ASP A 68 3.09 12.62 -2.18
C ASP A 68 2.21 11.59 -1.43
N ASP A 69 1.43 10.80 -2.17
CA ASP A 69 0.48 9.82 -1.64
C ASP A 69 0.79 8.40 -2.16
N LEU A 70 0.70 7.41 -1.26
CA LEU A 70 0.78 5.98 -1.58
C LEU A 70 -0.61 5.36 -1.61
N PHE A 71 -0.93 4.69 -2.72
CA PHE A 71 -2.25 4.10 -2.94
C PHE A 71 -2.23 2.58 -2.81
N ILE A 72 -3.29 2.04 -2.22
CA ILE A 72 -3.50 0.60 -2.04
C ILE A 72 -4.92 0.23 -2.47
N LEU A 73 -5.06 -0.94 -3.09
CA LEU A 73 -6.34 -1.51 -3.49
C LEU A 73 -6.67 -2.69 -2.59
N ASP A 74 -7.77 -2.59 -1.86
CA ASP A 74 -8.36 -3.71 -1.12
C ASP A 74 -9.59 -4.23 -1.90
N PRO A 75 -9.54 -5.46 -2.47
CA PRO A 75 -10.64 -6.00 -3.28
C PRO A 75 -11.86 -6.39 -2.45
N ASP A 76 -11.68 -6.64 -1.14
CA ASP A 76 -12.76 -7.08 -0.25
C ASP A 76 -13.36 -5.90 0.53
N LEU A 77 -12.86 -4.68 0.30
CA LEU A 77 -13.38 -3.46 0.89
C LEU A 77 -14.70 -3.08 0.20
N THR A 78 -15.81 -3.60 0.72
CA THR A 78 -17.15 -3.17 0.30
C THR A 78 -17.42 -1.76 0.82
N GLN A 79 -17.55 -0.78 -0.09
CA GLN A 79 -18.17 0.49 0.26
C GLN A 79 -19.69 0.25 0.38
N GLU A 80 -20.20 0.18 1.60
CA GLU A 80 -21.65 0.30 1.87
C GLU A 80 -22.13 1.75 1.72
#